data_AF-A0A940SXJ2-F1
#
_entry.id   AF-A0A940SXJ2-F1
#
_cell.length_a   1.000
_cell.length_b   1.000
_cell.length_c   1.000
_cell.angle_alpha   90.00
_cell.angle_beta   90.00
_cell.angle_gamma   90.00
#
_symmetry.space_group_name_H-M   'P 1'
#
loop_
_entity.id
_entity.type
_entity.pdbx_description
1 polymer ?
#
loop_
_entity_poly.entity_id
_entity_poly.type
_entity_poly.pdbx_seq_one_letter_code
_entity_poly.pdbx_strand_id
1 'polypeptide(L)'
;MKGLSDQEKRLFRELQCLIHEAIKALGISKEADDYEDYVQEAQLEVLRLFRLEQRVIPLDFERFKSRHYHNIVWHLKDIQRKKWQEQARVSPLEEESEGMLDQKLVDSVALVSINQSFFEG
;
A
#
# COMPACT_ATOMS: atom_id res chain seq x y z
N MET A 1 -4.98 22.41 23.48
CA MET A 1 -5.08 21.02 23.00
C MET A 1 -5.20 20.11 24.21
N LYS A 2 -6.29 19.33 24.32
CA LYS A 2 -6.47 18.40 25.46
C LYS A 2 -5.57 17.19 25.21
N GLY A 3 -4.67 16.88 26.15
CA GLY A 3 -3.83 15.68 26.03
C GLY A 3 -4.67 14.41 26.10
N LEU A 4 -4.18 13.33 25.49
CA LEU A 4 -4.79 12.00 25.59
C LEU A 4 -4.89 11.57 27.05
N SER A 5 -6.06 11.08 27.44
CA SER A 5 -6.27 10.38 28.70
C SER A 5 -5.40 9.13 28.78
N ASP A 6 -5.10 8.67 30.00
CA ASP A 6 -4.28 7.47 30.18
C ASP A 6 -4.95 6.21 29.63
N GLN A 7 -6.28 6.20 29.58
CA GLN A 7 -7.06 5.16 28.91
C GLN A 7 -6.82 5.15 27.41
N GLU A 8 -6.84 6.30 26.75
CA GLU A 8 -6.57 6.42 25.31
C GLU A 8 -5.11 6.03 25.00
N LYS A 9 -4.16 6.43 25.83
CA LYS A 9 -2.74 6.01 25.67
C LYS A 9 -2.58 4.50 25.80
N ARG A 10 -3.29 3.87 26.74
CA ARG A 10 -3.27 2.41 26.91
C ARG A 10 -3.84 1.71 25.69
N LEU A 11 -5.02 2.14 25.24
CA LEU A 11 -5.66 1.59 24.05
C LEU A 11 -4.77 1.73 22.82
N PHE A 12 -4.12 2.88 22.63
CA PHE A 12 -3.21 3.10 21.51
C PHE A 12 -2.06 2.09 21.50
N ARG A 13 -1.45 1.82 22.67
CA ARG A 13 -0.40 0.79 22.79
C ARG A 13 -0.94 -0.60 22.47
N GLU A 14 -2.12 -0.95 22.98
CA GLU A 14 -2.75 -2.24 22.74
C GLU A 14 -3.06 -2.44 21.24
N LEU A 15 -3.54 -1.40 20.55
CA LEU A 15 -3.76 -1.42 19.10
C LEU A 15 -2.46 -1.56 18.32
N GLN A 16 -1.40 -0.85 18.71
CA GLN A 16 -0.08 -1.02 18.09
C GLN A 16 0.43 -2.46 18.24
N CYS A 17 0.29 -3.06 19.43
CA CYS A 17 0.64 -4.47 19.64
C CYS A 17 -0.17 -5.40 18.72
N LEU A 18 -1.48 -5.19 18.59
CA LEU A 18 -2.34 -5.98 17.71
C LEU A 18 -1.90 -5.90 16.24
N ILE A 19 -1.60 -4.69 15.77
CA ILE A 19 -1.12 -4.46 14.40
C ILE A 19 0.21 -5.19 14.18
N HIS A 20 1.16 -5.06 15.10
CA HIS A 20 2.44 -5.75 15.02
C HIS A 20 2.30 -7.28 15.04
N GLU A 21 1.42 -7.82 15.88
CA GLU A 21 1.12 -9.25 15.91
C GLU A 21 0.49 -9.75 14.60
N ALA A 22 -0.36 -8.93 13.97
CA ALA A 22 -0.98 -9.27 12.70
C ALA A 22 0.05 -9.28 11.55
N ILE A 23 0.92 -8.27 11.47
CA ILE A 23 1.99 -8.19 10.46
C ILE A 23 2.99 -9.33 10.65
N LYS A 24 3.37 -9.63 11.89
CA LYS A 24 4.26 -10.75 12.20
C LYS A 24 3.68 -12.09 11.76
N ALA A 25 2.37 -12.26 11.77
CA ALA A 25 1.70 -13.47 11.28
C ALA A 25 1.81 -13.67 9.75
N LEU A 26 2.21 -12.64 9.00
CA LEU A 26 2.55 -12.72 7.58
C LEU A 26 4.04 -13.06 7.35
N GLY A 27 4.86 -13.13 8.41
CA GLY A 27 6.29 -13.35 8.31
C GLY A 27 7.09 -12.09 7.94
N ILE A 28 6.48 -10.91 8.03
CA ILE A 28 7.12 -9.63 7.70
C ILE A 28 7.75 -9.05 8.97
N SER A 29 9.04 -8.73 8.91
CA SER A 29 9.80 -8.15 10.03
C SER A 29 9.82 -6.62 9.95
N LYS A 30 10.23 -5.96 11.03
CA LYS A 30 10.27 -4.48 11.11
C LYS A 30 11.33 -3.87 10.19
N GLU A 31 12.30 -4.68 9.79
CA GLU A 31 13.41 -4.32 8.94
C GLU A 31 13.07 -4.46 7.46
N ALA A 32 11.89 -5.00 7.11
CA ALA A 32 11.44 -5.10 5.72
C ALA A 32 11.09 -3.71 5.17
N ASP A 33 11.48 -3.44 3.91
CA ASP A 33 11.27 -2.14 3.26
C ASP A 33 9.79 -1.76 3.17
N ASP A 34 8.90 -2.74 3.03
CA ASP A 34 7.46 -2.55 2.92
C ASP A 34 6.71 -2.66 4.26
N TYR A 35 7.43 -2.79 5.37
CA TYR A 35 6.83 -2.98 6.69
C TYR A 35 5.87 -1.85 7.08
N GLU A 36 6.27 -0.59 6.87
CA GLU A 36 5.44 0.58 7.20
C GLU A 36 4.17 0.65 6.35
N ASP A 37 4.19 0.13 5.11
CA ASP A 37 2.97 0.00 4.30
C ASP A 37 1.97 -0.92 5.00
N TYR A 38 2.41 -2.09 5.49
CA TYR A 38 1.52 -3.01 6.20
C TYR A 38 1.03 -2.46 7.53
N VAL A 39 1.83 -1.62 8.21
CA VAL A 39 1.38 -0.88 9.39
C VAL A 39 0.22 0.04 9.04
N GLN A 40 0.35 0.83 7.96
CA GLN A 40 -0.70 1.74 7.52
C GLN A 40 -1.97 1.00 7.10
N GLU A 41 -1.85 -0.08 6.32
CA GLU A 41 -2.99 -0.89 5.89
C GLU A 41 -3.71 -1.54 7.08
N ALA A 42 -2.96 -2.05 8.06
CA ALA A 42 -3.54 -2.60 9.28
C ALA A 42 -4.29 -1.53 10.10
N GLN A 43 -3.76 -0.31 10.18
CA GLN A 43 -4.44 0.81 10.84
C GLN A 43 -5.75 1.19 10.13
N LEU A 44 -5.75 1.22 8.80
CA LEU A 44 -6.95 1.50 8.01
C LEU A 44 -8.02 0.43 8.22
N GLU A 45 -7.65 -0.85 8.25
CA GLU A 45 -8.59 -1.92 8.51
C GLU A 45 -9.13 -1.88 9.96
N VAL A 46 -8.29 -1.58 10.95
CA VAL A 46 -8.75 -1.35 12.33
C VAL A 46 -9.77 -0.20 12.41
N LEU A 47 -9.49 0.93 11.75
CA LEU A 47 -10.42 2.07 11.69
C LEU A 47 -11.73 1.69 11.00
N ARG A 48 -11.68 0.90 9.92
CA ARG A 48 -12.87 0.37 9.25
C ARG A 48 -13.69 -0.51 10.20
N LEU A 49 -13.05 -1.40 10.95
CA LEU A 49 -13.73 -2.29 11.90
C LEU A 49 -14.40 -1.51 13.03
N PHE A 50 -13.76 -0.47 13.56
CA PHE A 50 -14.38 0.46 14.52
C PHE A 50 -15.63 1.14 13.95
N ARG A 51 -15.58 1.61 12.70
CA ARG A 51 -16.75 2.17 12.02
C ARG A 51 -17.88 1.15 11.89
N LEU A 52 -17.56 -0.11 11.55
CA LEU A 52 -18.56 -1.18 11.42
C LEU A 52 -19.22 -1.51 12.77
N GLU A 53 -18.48 -1.49 13.87
CA GLU A 53 -19.04 -1.67 15.21
C GLU A 53 -19.75 -0.40 15.75
N GLN A 54 -19.76 0.70 14.99
CA GLN A 54 -20.26 2.02 15.41
C GLN A 54 -19.59 2.50 16.72
N ARG A 55 -18.32 2.16 16.89
CA ARG A 55 -17.54 2.49 18.09
C ARG A 55 -16.41 3.44 17.73
N VAL A 56 -16.29 4.52 18.50
CA VAL A 56 -15.12 5.39 18.42
C VAL A 56 -13.94 4.73 19.15
N ILE A 57 -14.22 4.08 20.29
CA ILE A 57 -13.25 3.38 21.13
C ILE A 57 -13.90 2.09 21.68
N PRO A 58 -13.27 0.91 21.57
CA PRO A 58 -13.76 -0.30 22.21
C PRO A 58 -13.55 -0.20 23.72
N LEU A 59 -14.64 -0.29 24.49
CA LEU A 59 -14.59 -0.36 25.96
C LEU A 59 -13.94 -1.66 26.47
N ASP A 60 -13.94 -2.70 25.63
CA ASP A 60 -13.34 -4.01 25.87
C ASP A 60 -12.45 -4.38 24.68
N PHE A 61 -11.15 -4.07 24.81
CA PHE A 61 -10.16 -4.30 23.76
C PHE A 61 -9.94 -5.79 23.49
N GLU A 62 -9.94 -6.65 24.51
CA GLU A 62 -9.72 -8.09 24.35
C GLU A 62 -10.83 -8.73 23.53
N ARG A 63 -12.08 -8.33 23.75
CA ARG A 63 -13.20 -8.79 22.94
C ARG A 63 -13.10 -8.31 21.48
N PHE A 64 -12.66 -7.06 21.27
CA PHE A 64 -12.40 -6.54 19.93
C PHE A 64 -11.30 -7.34 19.23
N LYS A 65 -10.16 -7.55 19.89
CA LYS A 65 -9.02 -8.35 19.40
C LYS A 65 -9.47 -9.76 19.03
N SER A 66 -10.15 -10.47 19.93
CA SER A 66 -10.63 -11.84 19.70
C SER A 66 -11.51 -11.95 18.45
N ARG A 67 -12.39 -10.98 18.22
CA ARG A 67 -13.32 -10.96 17.09
C ARG A 67 -12.65 -10.60 15.77
N HIS A 68 -11.67 -9.70 15.79
CA HIS A 68 -11.22 -9.03 14.57
C HIS A 68 -9.77 -9.30 14.17
N TYR A 69 -8.96 -9.93 15.03
CA TYR A 69 -7.58 -10.26 14.70
C TYR A 69 -7.46 -11.01 13.36
N HIS A 70 -8.31 -12.02 13.15
CA HIS A 70 -8.33 -12.76 11.89
C HIS A 70 -8.68 -11.86 10.69
N ASN A 71 -9.63 -10.94 10.82
CA ASN A 71 -9.99 -10.03 9.73
C ASN A 71 -8.80 -9.17 9.31
N ILE A 72 -8.05 -8.64 10.28
CA ILE A 72 -6.85 -7.85 10.01
C ILE A 72 -5.80 -8.71 9.28
N VAL A 73 -5.51 -9.91 9.79
CA VAL A 73 -4.54 -10.83 9.16
C VAL A 73 -4.97 -11.19 7.73
N TRP A 74 -6.24 -11.51 7.51
CA TRP A 74 -6.77 -11.84 6.18
C TRP A 74 -6.69 -10.66 5.21
N HIS A 75 -6.98 -9.45 5.69
CA HIS A 75 -6.86 -8.24 4.90
C HIS A 75 -5.42 -8.02 4.43
N LEU A 76 -4.45 -8.12 5.34
CA LEU A 76 -3.03 -7.95 4.99
C LEU A 76 -2.55 -9.05 4.02
N LYS A 77 -3.00 -10.29 4.20
CA LYS A 77 -2.70 -11.38 3.26
C LYS A 77 -3.26 -11.13 1.86
N ASP A 78 -4.44 -10.53 1.78
CA ASP A 78 -5.03 -10.15 0.49
C ASP A 78 -4.20 -9.06 -0.21
N ILE A 79 -3.71 -8.07 0.54
CA ILE A 79 -2.79 -7.04 0.02
C ILE A 79 -1.50 -7.67 -0.49
N GLN A 80 -0.86 -8.52 0.31
CA GLN A 80 0.37 -9.23 -0.07
C GLN A 80 0.17 -10.02 -1.37
N ARG A 81 -0.95 -10.76 -1.47
CA ARG A 81 -1.32 -11.49 -2.68
C ARG A 81 -1.46 -10.58 -3.90
N LYS A 82 -2.12 -9.42 -3.75
CA LYS A 82 -2.28 -8.46 -4.85
C LYS A 82 -0.95 -7.87 -5.29
N LYS A 83 -0.07 -7.50 -4.35
CA LYS A 83 1.29 -7.03 -4.65
C LYS A 83 2.07 -8.06 -5.48
N TRP A 84 2.01 -9.35 -5.11
CA TRP A 84 2.66 -10.42 -5.88
C TRP A 84 2.04 -10.62 -7.27
N GLN A 85 0.72 -10.53 -7.40
CA GLN A 85 0.06 -10.63 -8.71
C GLN A 85 0.45 -9.48 -9.65
N GLU A 86 0.60 -8.27 -9.11
CA GLU A 86 1.03 -7.11 -9.88
C GLU A 86 2.49 -7.28 -10.34
N GLN A 87 3.40 -7.67 -9.44
CA GLN A 87 4.79 -7.95 -9.78
C GLN A 87 4.93 -9.07 -10.83
N ALA A 88 4.13 -10.13 -10.72
CA ALA A 88 4.12 -11.23 -11.68
C ALA A 88 3.55 -10.84 -13.06
N ARG A 89 2.73 -9.80 -13.15
CA ARG A 89 2.24 -9.27 -14.43
C ARG A 89 3.27 -8.41 -15.15
N VAL A 90 4.19 -7.81 -14.41
CA VAL A 90 5.19 -6.87 -14.94
C VAL A 90 6.48 -7.58 -15.43
N SER A 91 6.60 -8.91 -15.31
CA SER A 91 7.79 -9.65 -15.78
C SER A 91 7.40 -10.98 -16.48
N PRO A 92 7.84 -11.32 -17.72
CA PRO A 92 8.64 -10.61 -18.72
C PRO A 92 7.90 -10.45 -20.07
N LEU A 93 7.58 -9.21 -20.44
CA LEU A 93 7.32 -8.81 -21.84
C LEU A 93 8.03 -7.50 -22.20
N GLU A 94 8.99 -7.11 -21.37
CA GLU A 94 9.80 -5.89 -21.49
C GLU A 94 11.27 -6.18 -21.82
N GLU A 95 11.57 -7.31 -22.48
CA GLU A 95 12.89 -7.52 -23.11
C GLU A 95 12.87 -7.38 -24.64
N GLU A 96 11.74 -7.05 -25.27
CA GLU A 96 11.64 -6.87 -26.73
C GLU A 96 11.18 -5.47 -27.21
N SER A 97 11.24 -4.41 -26.40
CA SER A 97 10.87 -3.07 -26.89
C SER A 97 11.90 -1.94 -26.71
N GLU A 98 13.04 -2.18 -26.07
CA GLU A 98 14.16 -1.20 -26.10
C GLU A 98 14.90 -1.15 -27.45
N GLY A 99 14.67 -2.12 -28.34
CA GLY A 99 15.23 -2.12 -29.70
C GLY A 99 14.40 -1.39 -30.77
N MET A 100 13.19 -0.88 -30.46
CA MET A 100 12.26 -0.38 -31.48
C MET A 100 11.71 1.03 -31.25
N LEU A 101 12.22 1.76 -30.25
CA LEU A 101 11.81 3.15 -30.00
C LEU A 101 12.75 4.20 -30.62
N ASP A 102 13.98 3.82 -31.00
CA ASP A 102 14.92 4.77 -31.62
C ASP A 102 14.63 5.06 -33.10
N GLN A 103 13.99 4.16 -33.85
CA GLN A 103 13.69 4.44 -35.27
C GLN A 103 12.53 5.46 -35.45
N LYS A 104 11.53 5.44 -34.56
CA LYS A 104 10.33 6.30 -34.70
C LYS A 104 10.55 7.75 -34.25
N LEU A 105 11.53 7.99 -33.37
CA LEU A 105 11.92 9.35 -32.98
C LEU A 105 12.75 10.04 -34.07
N VAL A 106 13.59 9.30 -34.79
CA VAL A 106 14.38 9.85 -35.90
C VAL A 106 13.49 10.21 -37.11
N ASP A 107 12.50 9.37 -37.42
CA ASP A 107 11.54 9.65 -38.51
C ASP A 107 10.60 10.83 -38.21
N SER A 108 10.30 11.06 -36.93
CA SER A 108 9.44 12.20 -36.51
C SER A 108 10.20 13.53 -36.51
N VAL A 109 11.51 13.53 -36.23
CA VAL A 109 12.34 14.75 -36.31
C VAL A 109 12.64 15.13 -37.77
N ALA A 110 12.74 14.15 -38.68
CA ALA A 110 12.91 14.41 -40.11
C ALA A 110 11.67 15.09 -40.75
N LEU A 111 10.46 14.81 -40.28
CA LEU A 111 9.22 15.42 -40.78
C LEU A 111 8.97 16.85 -40.26
N VAL A 112 9.54 17.21 -39.10
CA VAL A 112 9.40 18.57 -38.55
C VAL A 112 10.41 19.54 -39.17
N SER A 113 11.61 19.08 -39.52
CA SER A 113 12.64 19.93 -40.16
C SER A 113 12.37 20.28 -41.63
N ILE A 114 11.49 19.56 -42.33
CA ILE A 114 11.13 19.87 -43.73
C ILE A 114 10.10 21.01 -43.83
N ASN A 115 9.32 21.28 -42.78
CA ASN A 115 8.26 22.29 -42.81
C ASN A 115 8.66 23.68 -42.30
N GLN A 116 9.90 23.87 -41.82
CA GLN A 116 10.38 25.18 -41.35
C GLN A 116 11.20 25.98 -42.37
N SER A 117 11.58 25.39 -43.50
CA SER A 117 12.29 26.12 -44.58
C SER A 117 11.38 26.70 -45.67
N PHE A 118 10.05 26.66 -45.47
CA PHE A 118 9.08 27.18 -46.45
C PHE A 118 8.39 28.50 -46.02
N PHE A 119 8.69 29.04 -44.83
CA PHE A 119 8.00 30.22 -44.28
C PHE A 119 8.92 31.36 -43.79
N GLU A 120 10.21 31.34 -44.13
CA GLU A 120 11.07 32.53 -44.03
C GLU A 120 11.52 32.93 -45.42
N GLY A 121 10.61 33.61 -46.12
CA GLY A 121 10.95 34.56 -47.19
C GLY A 121 11.17 35.94 -46.62
#